data_AF-A0A2P8GKI2-F1
#
_entry.id   AF-A0A2P8GKI2-F1
#
_cell.length_a   1.000
_cell.length_b   1.000
_cell.length_c   1.000
_cell.angle_alpha   90.00
_cell.angle_beta   90.00
_cell.angle_gamma   90.00
#
_symmetry.space_group_name_H-M   'P 1'
#
loop_
_entity.id
_entity.type
_entity.pdbx_description
1 polymer ?
#
loop_
_entity_poly.entity_id
_entity_poly.type
_entity_poly.pdbx_seq_one_letter_code
_entity_poly.pdbx_strand_id
1 'polypeptide(L)'
;MENKGLLFIPDISGFTRFVNEIEIDHSRHIIQQLLEVLINANNTGLEISEIEGDAILFYKFGAPLDLEALYKQVEKMFCEFHRHLNAYDNRKICQCRACVSAVGLTLKVITHYGEFTTYNVKNFSKLIGKDVIVAHQLLKNDIDQHEYWLVTDNLLQDTPPAGLATWMKWDASAKQTETGEIPFHYTQLSQLKKELPPEPDPQLELSDKVKVLSVFKDYDVDIKTLCFTTVHFEFRHQWQVGLKEINEVEHFLPGVGSRHQHILENGQKIMMFTSSFSYNPEEKILFSETDEKRKSSTYYTIEKAPDGRSRLTLDIYIPKNPVRQLLFNLFEKNALHANLRESLERLEPIVKEMVLPLEF
;
A
#
# COMPACT_ATOMS: atom_id res chain seq x y z
N MET A 1 41.94 7.56 4.09
CA MET A 1 40.51 7.43 3.73
C MET A 1 40.16 5.98 3.94
N GLU A 2 39.11 5.70 4.69
CA GLU A 2 38.59 4.34 4.76
C GLU A 2 38.06 3.99 3.38
N ASN A 3 38.67 2.98 2.75
CA ASN A 3 38.29 2.47 1.44
C ASN A 3 37.51 1.17 1.54
N LYS A 4 37.18 0.71 2.75
CA LYS A 4 36.40 -0.51 2.98
C LYS A 4 35.14 -0.22 3.76
N GLY A 5 34.09 -0.96 3.47
CA GLY A 5 32.83 -0.80 4.15
C GLY A 5 31.81 -1.87 3.78
N LEU A 6 30.64 -1.73 4.39
CA LEU A 6 29.45 -2.51 4.11
C LEU A 6 28.69 -1.90 2.92
N LEU A 7 28.23 -2.76 2.02
CA LEU A 7 27.20 -2.51 1.02
C LEU A 7 25.96 -3.33 1.40
N PHE A 8 24.81 -2.68 1.47
CA PHE A 8 23.55 -3.27 1.91
C PHE A 8 22.45 -2.89 0.90
N ILE A 9 21.83 -3.88 0.27
CA ILE A 9 20.89 -3.65 -0.83
C ILE A 9 19.59 -4.41 -0.57
N PRO A 10 18.54 -3.75 -0.04
CA PRO A 10 17.18 -4.25 -0.15
C PRO A 10 16.67 -4.06 -1.58
N ASP A 11 16.09 -5.12 -2.15
CA ASP A 11 15.59 -5.19 -3.52
C ASP A 11 14.19 -5.82 -3.54
N ILE A 12 13.24 -5.12 -4.16
CA ILE A 12 11.84 -5.55 -4.20
C ILE A 12 11.67 -6.62 -5.28
N SER A 13 11.52 -7.87 -4.85
CA SER A 13 11.29 -8.97 -5.78
C SER A 13 9.85 -8.96 -6.34
N GLY A 14 9.73 -9.23 -7.64
CA GLY A 14 8.47 -9.17 -8.39
C GLY A 14 8.20 -7.84 -9.10
N PHE A 15 9.09 -6.85 -8.95
CA PHE A 15 8.95 -5.50 -9.51
C PHE A 15 8.79 -5.45 -11.04
N THR A 16 9.66 -6.13 -11.79
CA THR A 16 9.62 -6.05 -13.27
C THR A 16 8.28 -6.50 -13.84
N ARG A 17 7.68 -7.55 -13.25
CA ARG A 17 6.33 -8.00 -13.63
C ARG A 17 5.28 -6.97 -13.24
N PHE A 18 5.40 -6.42 -12.04
CA PHE A 18 4.48 -5.43 -11.49
C PHE A 18 4.41 -4.15 -12.33
N VAL A 19 5.55 -3.62 -12.80
CA VAL A 19 5.57 -2.38 -13.60
C VAL A 19 5.20 -2.60 -15.06
N ASN A 20 5.53 -3.76 -15.66
CA ASN A 20 5.28 -4.01 -17.08
C ASN A 20 3.84 -4.40 -17.41
N GLU A 21 3.10 -4.98 -16.47
CA GLU A 21 1.78 -5.55 -16.74
C GLU A 21 0.59 -4.63 -16.40
N ILE A 22 0.86 -3.40 -15.94
CA ILE A 22 -0.11 -2.64 -15.14
C ILE A 22 0.00 -1.11 -15.33
N GLU A 23 -1.11 -0.38 -15.08
CA GLU A 23 -1.16 1.08 -14.87
C GLU A 23 0.10 1.65 -14.19
N ILE A 24 0.89 2.40 -14.96
CA ILE A 24 2.21 2.91 -14.57
C ILE A 24 2.11 3.86 -13.36
N ASP A 25 1.05 4.67 -13.29
CA ASP A 25 0.93 5.71 -12.26
C ASP A 25 0.73 5.11 -10.86
N HIS A 26 -0.24 4.20 -10.68
CA HIS A 26 -0.46 3.54 -9.40
C HIS A 26 0.72 2.67 -8.99
N SER A 27 1.31 1.95 -9.95
CA SER A 27 2.51 1.14 -9.72
C SER A 27 3.66 2.00 -9.18
N ARG A 28 3.90 3.17 -9.79
CA ARG A 28 4.93 4.12 -9.34
C ARG A 28 4.69 4.61 -7.91
N HIS A 29 3.44 4.95 -7.57
CA HIS A 29 3.10 5.42 -6.22
C HIS A 29 3.33 4.34 -5.15
N ILE A 30 2.92 3.10 -5.42
CA ILE A 30 3.10 1.97 -4.50
C ILE A 30 4.60 1.72 -4.25
N ILE A 31 5.40 1.69 -5.32
CA ILE A 31 6.85 1.46 -5.20
C ILE A 31 7.52 2.59 -4.43
N GLN A 32 7.16 3.85 -4.70
CA GLN A 32 7.69 4.98 -3.95
C GLN A 32 7.42 4.83 -2.44
N GLN A 33 6.20 4.47 -2.05
CA GLN A 33 5.86 4.26 -0.63
C GLN A 33 6.68 3.11 -0.01
N LEU A 34 6.85 2.01 -0.73
CA LEU A 34 7.64 0.87 -0.24
C LEU A 34 9.12 1.22 -0.04
N LEU A 35 9.71 2.00 -0.97
CA LEU A 35 11.08 2.49 -0.82
C LEU A 35 11.21 3.46 0.36
N GLU A 36 10.25 4.37 0.54
CA GLU A 36 10.20 5.27 1.70
C GLU A 36 10.11 4.49 3.02
N VAL A 37 9.32 3.40 3.07
CA VAL A 37 9.24 2.49 4.23
C VAL A 37 10.61 1.87 4.54
N LEU A 38 11.32 1.39 3.53
CA LEU A 38 12.67 0.81 3.70
C LEU A 38 13.66 1.85 4.23
N ILE A 39 13.63 3.07 3.70
CA ILE A 39 14.48 4.18 4.15
C ILE A 39 14.19 4.53 5.61
N ASN A 40 12.91 4.66 5.97
CA ASN A 40 12.49 4.98 7.34
C ASN A 40 12.78 3.83 8.33
N ALA A 41 12.89 2.59 7.83
CA ALA A 41 13.26 1.44 8.63
C ALA A 41 14.76 1.35 8.96
N ASN A 42 15.62 2.17 8.34
CA ASN A 42 17.06 2.20 8.61
C ASN A 42 17.38 2.73 10.03
N ASN A 43 17.85 1.84 10.90
CA ASN A 43 18.24 2.15 12.28
C ASN A 43 19.75 2.01 12.53
N THR A 44 20.50 1.45 11.60
CA THR A 44 21.94 1.18 11.75
C THR A 44 22.81 2.32 11.23
N GLY A 45 22.19 3.44 10.82
CA GLY A 45 22.88 4.62 10.33
C GLY A 45 23.58 4.36 9.00
N LEU A 46 22.96 3.54 8.13
CA LEU A 46 23.45 3.35 6.77
C LEU A 46 23.21 4.62 5.94
N GLU A 47 24.16 4.98 5.09
CA GLU A 47 24.02 6.09 4.15
C GLU A 47 23.44 5.59 2.82
N ILE A 48 22.63 6.42 2.15
CA ILE A 48 22.08 6.09 0.83
C ILE A 48 23.06 6.59 -0.23
N SER A 49 23.55 5.69 -1.07
CA SER A 49 24.30 6.06 -2.28
C SER A 49 23.34 6.42 -3.41
N GLU A 50 22.42 5.51 -3.73
CA GLU A 50 21.47 5.70 -4.82
C GLU A 50 20.23 4.81 -4.66
N ILE A 51 19.17 5.19 -5.39
CA ILE A 51 17.93 4.44 -5.51
C ILE A 51 17.80 4.08 -7.00
N GLU A 52 17.74 2.79 -7.31
CA GLU A 52 17.71 2.26 -8.67
C GLU A 52 16.44 1.46 -8.90
N GLY A 53 15.41 2.12 -9.42
CA GLY A 53 14.12 1.46 -9.65
C GLY A 53 13.50 0.95 -8.35
N ASP A 54 13.70 -0.33 -8.07
CA ASP A 54 13.17 -1.13 -6.97
C ASP A 54 14.20 -1.53 -5.90
N ALA A 55 15.44 -1.10 -6.05
CA ALA A 55 16.52 -1.35 -5.10
C ALA A 55 17.06 -0.05 -4.48
N ILE A 56 17.57 -0.16 -3.25
CA ILE A 56 18.26 0.94 -2.57
C ILE A 56 19.68 0.51 -2.26
N LEU A 57 20.68 1.23 -2.74
CA LEU A 57 22.08 0.99 -2.38
C LEU A 57 22.42 1.75 -1.11
N PHE A 58 22.43 1.06 0.02
CA PHE A 58 22.97 1.57 1.26
C PHE A 58 24.45 1.22 1.43
N TYR A 59 25.20 2.08 2.12
CA TYR A 59 26.58 1.82 2.48
C TYR A 59 26.96 2.33 3.87
N LYS A 60 28.07 1.81 4.40
CA LYS A 60 28.70 2.30 5.63
C LYS A 60 30.19 2.00 5.63
N PHE A 61 31.02 3.05 5.72
CA PHE A 61 32.47 2.89 5.86
C PHE A 61 32.85 2.38 7.25
N GLY A 62 34.02 1.73 7.33
CA GLY A 62 34.60 1.26 8.57
C GLY A 62 34.48 -0.25 8.75
N ALA A 63 34.63 -0.72 9.99
CA ALA A 63 34.58 -2.14 10.32
C ALA A 63 33.20 -2.77 9.97
N PRO A 64 33.17 -4.06 9.59
CA PRO A 64 31.91 -4.74 9.31
C PRO A 64 31.01 -4.70 10.56
N LEU A 65 29.72 -4.48 10.34
CA LEU A 65 28.74 -4.61 11.41
C LEU A 65 28.67 -6.07 11.86
N ASP A 66 28.41 -6.26 13.15
CA ASP A 66 28.13 -7.59 13.69
C ASP A 66 26.90 -8.22 12.99
N LEU A 67 26.94 -9.54 12.82
CA LEU A 67 25.93 -10.28 12.09
C LEU A 67 24.55 -10.18 12.75
N GLU A 68 24.48 -10.10 14.10
CA GLU A 68 23.23 -9.90 14.82
C GLU A 68 22.64 -8.51 14.55
N ALA A 69 23.49 -7.48 14.48
CA ALA A 69 23.08 -6.12 14.16
C ALA A 69 22.56 -6.00 12.72
N LEU A 70 23.22 -6.68 11.77
CA LEU A 70 22.75 -6.78 10.39
C LEU A 70 21.41 -7.51 10.30
N TYR A 71 21.28 -8.64 11.00
CA TYR A 71 20.01 -9.37 11.05
C TYR A 71 18.88 -8.50 11.56
N LYS A 72 19.06 -7.76 12.66
CA LYS A 72 18.04 -6.85 13.18
C LYS A 72 17.63 -5.78 12.16
N GLN A 73 18.56 -5.29 11.34
CA GLN A 73 18.26 -4.34 10.27
C GLN A 73 17.44 -4.99 9.15
N VAL A 74 17.81 -6.21 8.74
CA VAL A 74 17.08 -7.01 7.74
C VAL A 74 15.67 -7.32 8.24
N GLU A 75 15.55 -7.85 9.45
CA GLU A 75 14.28 -8.19 10.09
C GLU A 75 13.36 -6.97 10.16
N LYS A 76 13.88 -5.83 10.61
CA LYS A 76 13.09 -4.60 10.68
C LYS A 76 12.59 -4.16 9.30
N MET A 77 13.47 -4.04 8.31
CA MET A 77 13.09 -3.63 6.95
C MET A 77 12.06 -4.60 6.33
N PHE A 78 12.28 -5.90 6.47
CA PHE A 78 11.38 -6.93 5.96
C PHE A 78 10.00 -6.87 6.63
N CYS A 79 9.97 -6.75 7.96
CA CYS A 79 8.72 -6.66 8.72
C CYS A 79 7.95 -5.37 8.44
N GLU A 80 8.62 -4.20 8.39
CA GLU A 80 7.95 -2.94 8.05
C GLU A 80 7.41 -2.96 6.60
N PHE A 81 8.17 -3.50 5.66
CA PHE A 81 7.76 -3.65 4.27
C PHE A 81 6.48 -4.48 4.14
N HIS A 82 6.45 -5.67 4.75
CA HIS A 82 5.27 -6.53 4.68
C HIS A 82 4.10 -6.03 5.53
N ARG A 83 4.35 -5.35 6.65
CA ARG A 83 3.29 -4.67 7.41
C ARG A 83 2.64 -3.59 6.57
N HIS A 84 3.42 -2.80 5.86
CA HIS A 84 2.90 -1.78 4.95
C HIS A 84 2.06 -2.40 3.83
N LEU A 85 2.53 -3.49 3.19
CA LEU A 85 1.76 -4.20 2.17
C LEU A 85 0.45 -4.79 2.72
N ASN A 86 0.47 -5.41 3.90
CA ASN A 86 -0.75 -5.95 4.53
C ASN A 86 -1.74 -4.83 4.88
N ALA A 87 -1.25 -3.72 5.41
CA ALA A 87 -2.08 -2.55 5.72
C ALA A 87 -2.65 -1.94 4.43
N TYR A 88 -1.85 -1.85 3.37
CA TYR A 88 -2.29 -1.42 2.05
C TYR A 88 -3.38 -2.34 1.51
N ASP A 89 -3.19 -3.65 1.55
CA ASP A 89 -4.14 -4.65 1.05
C ASP A 89 -5.51 -4.56 1.75
N ASN A 90 -5.49 -4.36 3.07
CA ASN A 90 -6.71 -4.23 3.87
C ASN A 90 -7.41 -2.87 3.71
N ARG A 91 -6.69 -1.84 3.24
CA ARG A 91 -7.22 -0.48 3.11
C ARG A 91 -7.51 -0.09 1.67
N LYS A 92 -6.94 -0.76 0.67
CA LYS A 92 -7.12 -0.40 -0.75
C LYS A 92 -8.60 -0.41 -1.12
N ILE A 93 -9.02 0.67 -1.78
CA ILE A 93 -10.36 0.79 -2.36
C ILE A 93 -10.30 0.43 -3.84
N CYS A 94 -9.26 0.88 -4.53
CA CYS A 94 -9.04 0.62 -5.94
C CYS A 94 -8.83 -0.89 -6.20
N GLN A 95 -9.53 -1.41 -7.21
CA GLN A 95 -9.48 -2.82 -7.62
C GLN A 95 -8.72 -3.04 -8.92
N CYS A 96 -7.96 -2.04 -9.40
CA CYS A 96 -7.13 -2.22 -10.59
C CYS A 96 -6.04 -3.27 -10.36
N ARG A 97 -5.51 -3.81 -11.47
CA ARG A 97 -4.49 -4.87 -11.43
C ARG A 97 -3.27 -4.50 -10.59
N ALA A 98 -2.89 -3.22 -10.50
CA ALA A 98 -1.75 -2.74 -9.69
C ALA A 98 -2.03 -2.92 -8.22
N CYS A 99 -3.15 -2.36 -7.78
CA CYS A 99 -3.53 -2.38 -6.39
C CYS A 99 -3.74 -3.81 -5.88
N VAL A 100 -4.28 -4.70 -6.72
CA VAL A 100 -4.49 -6.11 -6.36
C VAL A 100 -3.20 -6.92 -6.37
N SER A 101 -2.28 -6.67 -7.31
CA SER A 101 -1.04 -7.45 -7.42
C SER A 101 0.09 -6.99 -6.48
N ALA A 102 -0.01 -5.79 -5.91
CA ALA A 102 1.00 -5.23 -5.00
C ALA A 102 1.33 -6.15 -3.81
N VAL A 103 0.34 -6.90 -3.31
CA VAL A 103 0.50 -7.88 -2.21
C VAL A 103 1.45 -9.03 -2.57
N GLY A 104 1.65 -9.27 -3.87
CA GLY A 104 2.60 -10.25 -4.39
C GLY A 104 4.06 -9.77 -4.40
N LEU A 105 4.32 -8.49 -4.12
CA LEU A 105 5.66 -7.96 -3.96
C LEU A 105 6.29 -8.51 -2.68
N THR A 106 7.59 -8.72 -2.72
CA THR A 106 8.36 -9.18 -1.57
C THR A 106 9.75 -8.58 -1.57
N LEU A 107 10.56 -8.91 -0.57
CA LEU A 107 11.83 -8.28 -0.33
C LEU A 107 12.94 -9.32 -0.19
N LYS A 108 14.02 -9.12 -0.94
CA LYS A 108 15.31 -9.77 -0.67
C LYS A 108 16.34 -8.72 -0.24
N VAL A 109 17.35 -9.15 0.49
CA VAL A 109 18.43 -8.28 0.96
C VAL A 109 19.78 -8.89 0.64
N ILE A 110 20.67 -8.10 0.03
CA ILE A 110 22.04 -8.47 -0.26
C ILE A 110 22.96 -7.68 0.66
N THR A 111 23.89 -8.37 1.31
CA THR A 111 24.92 -7.75 2.16
C THR A 111 26.30 -8.21 1.75
N HIS A 112 27.16 -7.24 1.49
CA HIS A 112 28.51 -7.46 1.01
C HIS A 112 29.48 -6.52 1.74
N TYR A 113 30.68 -7.00 2.03
CA TYR A 113 31.74 -6.18 2.61
C TYR A 113 32.94 -6.18 1.67
N GLY A 114 33.46 -4.99 1.36
CA GLY A 114 34.46 -4.87 0.32
C GLY A 114 35.07 -3.48 0.22
N GLU A 115 35.89 -3.29 -0.81
CA GLU A 115 36.61 -2.05 -1.07
C GLU A 115 35.87 -1.15 -2.07
N PHE A 116 35.57 0.07 -1.64
CA PHE A 116 34.96 1.11 -2.45
C PHE A 116 35.32 2.51 -1.93
N THR A 117 35.16 3.52 -2.77
CA THR A 117 35.32 4.93 -2.41
C THR A 117 34.14 5.73 -2.92
N THR A 118 33.92 6.90 -2.34
CA THR A 118 32.99 7.90 -2.89
C THR A 118 33.70 8.79 -3.92
N TYR A 119 32.95 9.27 -4.90
CA TYR A 119 33.36 10.34 -5.80
C TYR A 119 32.18 11.28 -6.05
N ASN A 120 32.47 12.56 -6.26
CA ASN A 120 31.44 13.58 -6.49
C ASN A 120 31.30 13.90 -7.98
N VAL A 121 30.07 13.90 -8.48
CA VAL A 121 29.68 14.43 -9.78
C VAL A 121 28.72 15.59 -9.56
N LYS A 122 29.23 16.82 -9.65
CA LYS A 122 28.50 18.03 -9.23
C LYS A 122 27.99 17.90 -7.78
N ASN A 123 26.67 17.80 -7.60
CA ASN A 123 26.01 17.70 -6.30
C ASN A 123 25.67 16.24 -5.91
N PHE A 124 26.08 15.25 -6.71
CA PHE A 124 25.81 13.84 -6.46
C PHE A 124 27.07 13.14 -5.95
N SER A 125 27.00 12.54 -4.76
CA SER A 125 28.02 11.60 -4.28
C SER A 125 27.65 10.20 -4.77
N LYS A 126 28.58 9.51 -5.43
CA LYS A 126 28.41 8.14 -5.93
C LYS A 126 29.49 7.24 -5.40
N LEU A 127 29.19 5.95 -5.29
CA LEU A 127 30.18 4.92 -4.97
C LEU A 127 30.86 4.42 -6.24
N ILE A 128 32.16 4.16 -6.14
CA ILE A 128 32.94 3.47 -7.17
C ILE A 128 33.88 2.48 -6.49
N GLY A 129 33.92 1.27 -7.04
CA GLY A 129 34.74 0.20 -6.50
C GLY A 129 34.40 -1.11 -7.14
N LYS A 130 35.36 -2.04 -7.11
CA LYS A 130 35.18 -3.40 -7.58
C LYS A 130 34.01 -4.08 -6.85
N ASP A 131 33.95 -3.90 -5.53
CA ASP A 131 32.95 -4.54 -4.68
C ASP A 131 31.55 -3.93 -4.83
N VAL A 132 31.44 -2.69 -5.32
CA VAL A 132 30.14 -2.11 -5.74
C VAL A 132 29.59 -2.91 -6.92
N ILE A 133 30.40 -3.15 -7.95
CA ILE A 133 30.00 -3.94 -9.12
C ILE A 133 29.59 -5.36 -8.70
N VAL A 134 30.36 -5.99 -7.80
CA VAL A 134 30.02 -7.31 -7.24
C VAL A 134 28.65 -7.28 -6.54
N ALA A 135 28.39 -6.29 -5.69
CA ALA A 135 27.11 -6.18 -4.99
C ALA A 135 25.92 -6.04 -5.96
N HIS A 136 26.04 -5.24 -7.02
CA HIS A 136 25.01 -5.15 -8.06
C HIS A 136 24.86 -6.45 -8.86
N GLN A 137 25.97 -7.13 -9.18
CA GLN A 137 25.91 -8.42 -9.85
C GLN A 137 25.18 -9.44 -8.97
N LEU A 138 25.42 -9.46 -7.65
CA LEU A 138 24.75 -10.36 -6.72
C LEU A 138 23.22 -10.20 -6.69
N LEU A 139 22.65 -9.06 -7.10
CA LEU A 139 21.19 -8.92 -7.24
C LEU A 139 20.58 -9.90 -8.26
N LYS A 140 21.35 -10.26 -9.30
CA LYS A 140 20.95 -11.20 -10.36
C LYS A 140 21.56 -12.58 -10.13
N ASN A 141 21.24 -13.25 -9.03
CA ASN A 141 21.75 -14.60 -8.74
C ASN A 141 20.74 -15.72 -9.12
N ASP A 142 21.20 -16.97 -9.03
CA ASP A 142 20.43 -18.17 -9.37
C ASP A 142 19.64 -18.74 -8.17
N ILE A 143 19.30 -17.92 -7.18
CA ILE A 143 18.44 -18.34 -6.06
C ILE A 143 16.99 -18.31 -6.54
N ASP A 144 16.32 -19.45 -6.51
CA ASP A 144 14.93 -19.60 -6.96
C ASP A 144 13.92 -18.83 -6.08
N GLN A 145 14.25 -18.62 -4.81
CA GLN A 145 13.37 -17.93 -3.88
C GLN A 145 13.46 -16.41 -4.02
N HIS A 146 12.44 -15.71 -3.52
CA HIS A 146 12.32 -14.25 -3.64
C HIS A 146 12.35 -13.52 -2.30
N GLU A 147 12.33 -14.25 -1.18
CA GLU A 147 12.31 -13.71 0.18
C GLU A 147 13.55 -14.19 0.93
N TYR A 148 14.73 -13.64 0.64
CA TYR A 148 15.97 -14.12 1.25
C TYR A 148 16.92 -13.00 1.67
N TRP A 149 17.79 -13.34 2.61
CA TRP A 149 18.95 -12.54 2.95
C TRP A 149 20.21 -13.26 2.51
N LEU A 150 21.02 -12.59 1.69
CA LEU A 150 22.31 -13.05 1.18
C LEU A 150 23.45 -12.30 1.87
N VAL A 151 24.44 -13.05 2.36
CA VAL A 151 25.64 -12.55 3.00
C VAL A 151 26.86 -13.15 2.32
N THR A 152 27.74 -12.33 1.75
CA THR A 152 28.98 -12.83 1.13
C THR A 152 30.01 -13.25 2.17
N ASP A 153 30.88 -14.19 1.82
CA ASP A 153 31.92 -14.68 2.72
C ASP A 153 32.93 -13.59 3.12
N ASN A 154 33.13 -12.56 2.29
CA ASN A 154 33.92 -11.38 2.63
C ASN A 154 33.44 -10.67 3.91
N LEU A 155 32.14 -10.72 4.20
CA LEU A 155 31.55 -10.17 5.42
C LEU A 155 31.71 -11.15 6.60
N LEU A 156 31.56 -12.44 6.31
CA LEU A 156 31.59 -13.53 7.29
C LEU A 156 33.00 -13.98 7.69
N GLN A 157 34.03 -13.51 7.00
CA GLN A 157 35.43 -13.90 7.18
C GLN A 157 35.60 -15.44 7.07
N ASP A 158 34.97 -16.03 6.05
CA ASP A 158 34.98 -17.48 5.76
C ASP A 158 34.39 -18.37 6.87
N THR A 159 33.58 -17.79 7.77
CA THR A 159 32.88 -18.53 8.84
C THR A 159 31.39 -18.65 8.53
N PRO A 160 30.79 -19.86 8.61
CA PRO A 160 29.35 -19.98 8.41
C PRO A 160 28.56 -19.12 9.41
N PRO A 161 27.45 -18.49 8.98
CA PRO A 161 26.56 -17.73 9.87
C PRO A 161 26.09 -18.58 11.06
N ALA A 162 26.24 -18.06 12.28
CA ALA A 162 25.85 -18.75 13.50
C ALA A 162 25.28 -17.77 14.55
N GLY A 163 24.54 -18.29 15.54
CA GLY A 163 24.04 -17.49 16.67
C GLY A 163 22.84 -16.58 16.37
N LEU A 164 22.16 -16.79 15.25
CA LEU A 164 20.96 -16.03 14.85
C LEU A 164 19.66 -16.79 15.21
N ALA A 165 18.53 -16.38 14.65
CA ALA A 165 17.23 -16.99 14.91
C ALA A 165 17.22 -18.49 14.58
N THR A 166 16.60 -19.29 15.44
CA THR A 166 16.63 -20.77 15.35
C THR A 166 15.96 -21.35 14.11
N TRP A 167 15.08 -20.58 13.46
CA TRP A 167 14.41 -20.99 12.23
C TRP A 167 15.28 -20.75 10.98
N MET A 168 16.38 -19.99 11.09
CA MET A 168 17.26 -19.69 9.97
C MET A 168 18.03 -20.92 9.55
N LYS A 169 17.82 -21.33 8.30
CA LYS A 169 18.64 -22.34 7.62
C LYS A 169 19.49 -21.63 6.59
N TRP A 170 20.78 -21.87 6.65
CA TRP A 170 21.77 -21.24 5.78
C TRP A 170 22.20 -22.22 4.71
N ASP A 171 22.00 -21.84 3.47
CA ASP A 171 22.48 -22.54 2.29
C ASP A 171 23.70 -21.79 1.74
N ALA A 172 24.70 -22.52 1.26
CA ALA A 172 25.89 -21.95 0.63
C ALA A 172 25.77 -22.04 -0.90
N SER A 173 26.18 -20.99 -1.58
CA SER A 173 26.27 -20.94 -3.03
C SER A 173 27.37 -19.98 -3.44
N ALA A 174 27.62 -19.85 -4.74
CA ALA A 174 28.60 -18.93 -5.26
C ALA A 174 28.10 -18.32 -6.56
N LYS A 175 28.51 -17.08 -6.81
CA LYS A 175 28.24 -16.39 -8.07
C LYS A 175 29.52 -16.13 -8.82
N GLN A 176 29.56 -16.53 -10.08
CA GLN A 176 30.63 -16.12 -10.99
C GLN A 176 30.43 -14.65 -11.36
N THR A 177 31.41 -13.82 -10.99
CA THR A 177 31.48 -12.40 -11.36
C THR A 177 32.60 -12.18 -12.35
N GLU A 178 32.63 -11.00 -12.98
CA GLU A 178 33.75 -10.58 -13.84
C GLU A 178 35.11 -10.60 -13.10
N THR A 179 35.06 -10.63 -11.77
CA THR A 179 36.23 -10.47 -10.92
C THR A 179 36.62 -11.71 -10.13
N GLY A 180 35.95 -12.83 -10.42
CA GLY A 180 36.14 -14.11 -9.75
C GLY A 180 34.84 -14.69 -9.20
N GLU A 181 34.96 -15.88 -8.64
CA GLU A 181 33.87 -16.54 -7.91
C GLU A 181 33.68 -15.86 -6.56
N ILE A 182 32.46 -15.43 -6.27
CA ILE A 182 32.08 -14.80 -5.00
C ILE A 182 31.21 -15.79 -4.24
N PRO A 183 31.76 -16.49 -3.24
CA PRO A 183 30.98 -17.37 -2.38
C PRO A 183 30.13 -16.56 -1.40
N PHE A 184 28.94 -17.09 -1.11
CA PHE A 184 27.98 -16.46 -0.21
C PHE A 184 27.10 -17.50 0.48
N HIS A 185 26.52 -17.07 1.58
CA HIS A 185 25.49 -17.80 2.31
C HIS A 185 24.16 -17.07 2.20
N TYR A 186 23.05 -17.79 2.14
CA TYR A 186 21.72 -17.18 2.14
C TYR A 186 20.72 -17.94 3.03
N THR A 187 19.72 -17.21 3.52
CA THR A 187 18.63 -17.77 4.33
C THR A 187 17.28 -17.17 3.93
N GLN A 188 16.20 -17.95 4.08
CA GLN A 188 14.84 -17.54 3.74
C GLN A 188 14.23 -16.67 4.83
N LEU A 189 13.61 -15.55 4.47
CA LEU A 189 12.97 -14.61 5.40
C LEU A 189 11.48 -14.86 5.59
N SER A 190 10.88 -15.80 4.84
CA SER A 190 9.43 -16.05 4.85
C SER A 190 8.83 -16.37 6.23
N GLN A 191 9.64 -16.84 7.19
CA GLN A 191 9.18 -17.07 8.56
C GLN A 191 8.77 -15.76 9.25
N LEU A 192 9.52 -14.66 9.04
CA LEU A 192 9.21 -13.34 9.60
C LEU A 192 7.83 -12.86 9.15
N LYS A 193 7.49 -13.11 7.86
CA LYS A 193 6.19 -12.75 7.29
C LYS A 193 5.03 -13.48 7.96
N LYS A 194 5.23 -14.74 8.37
CA LYS A 194 4.21 -15.56 9.06
C LYS A 194 3.99 -15.13 10.51
N GLU A 195 4.99 -14.53 11.13
CA GLU A 195 4.96 -14.08 12.52
C GLU A 195 4.42 -12.65 12.66
N LEU A 196 4.17 -11.96 11.54
CA LEU A 196 3.55 -10.64 11.57
C LEU A 196 2.17 -10.70 12.21
N PRO A 197 1.85 -9.78 13.15
CA PRO A 197 0.51 -9.70 13.70
C PRO A 197 -0.47 -9.35 12.57
N PRO A 198 -1.69 -9.91 12.59
CA PRO A 198 -2.72 -9.46 11.67
C PRO A 198 -2.99 -7.98 11.93
N GLU A 199 -3.13 -7.20 10.86
CA GLU A 199 -3.62 -5.83 10.98
C GLU A 199 -5.02 -5.88 11.60
N PRO A 200 -5.33 -4.97 12.54
CA PRO A 200 -6.68 -4.90 13.08
C PRO A 200 -7.66 -4.61 11.95
N ASP A 201 -8.77 -5.38 11.93
CA ASP A 201 -9.88 -5.11 11.03
C ASP A 201 -10.31 -3.64 11.21
N PRO A 202 -10.38 -2.82 10.15
CA PRO A 202 -10.96 -1.49 10.23
C PRO A 202 -12.43 -1.61 10.64
N GLN A 203 -12.67 -1.73 11.95
CA GLN A 203 -14.00 -1.90 12.49
C GLN A 203 -14.86 -0.68 12.15
N LEU A 204 -16.02 -0.98 11.61
CA LEU A 204 -17.17 -0.09 11.50
C LEU A 204 -17.51 0.43 12.90
N GLU A 205 -17.08 1.65 13.25
CA GLU A 205 -17.51 2.34 14.48
C GLU A 205 -19.02 2.70 14.38
N LEU A 206 -19.87 1.67 14.46
CA LEU A 206 -21.33 1.77 14.54
C LEU A 206 -21.85 1.62 15.97
N SER A 207 -21.00 1.18 16.90
CA SER A 207 -21.38 0.95 18.31
C SER A 207 -22.09 2.15 18.94
N ASP A 208 -21.68 3.36 18.58
CA ASP A 208 -22.22 4.61 19.14
C ASP A 208 -23.14 5.39 18.19
N LYS A 209 -23.55 4.78 17.07
CA LYS A 209 -24.40 5.41 16.05
C LYS A 209 -25.73 4.69 15.87
N VAL A 210 -26.70 5.42 15.34
CA VAL A 210 -28.04 4.90 15.00
C VAL A 210 -28.38 5.25 13.56
N LYS A 211 -28.91 4.28 12.83
CA LYS A 211 -29.42 4.49 11.47
C LYS A 211 -30.66 5.39 11.55
N VAL A 212 -30.66 6.49 10.80
CA VAL A 212 -31.77 7.46 10.78
C VAL A 212 -32.43 7.62 9.43
N LEU A 213 -31.76 7.17 8.36
CA LEU A 213 -32.26 7.24 7.01
C LEU A 213 -31.68 6.09 6.18
N SER A 214 -32.48 5.59 5.24
CA SER A 214 -32.09 4.59 4.25
C SER A 214 -32.81 4.89 2.95
N VAL A 215 -32.08 4.95 1.84
CA VAL A 215 -32.64 5.03 0.49
C VAL A 215 -31.91 4.04 -0.41
N PHE A 216 -32.60 3.50 -1.43
CA PHE A 216 -31.99 2.57 -2.36
C PHE A 216 -32.55 2.75 -3.76
N LYS A 217 -31.80 2.29 -4.76
CA LYS A 217 -32.24 2.18 -6.15
C LYS A 217 -31.57 0.97 -6.82
N ASP A 218 -32.32 0.31 -7.70
CA ASP A 218 -31.83 -0.77 -8.55
C ASP A 218 -31.34 -0.20 -9.89
N TYR A 219 -30.19 -0.67 -10.36
CA TYR A 219 -29.57 -0.28 -11.61
C TYR A 219 -29.38 -1.49 -12.50
N ASP A 220 -29.65 -1.30 -13.79
CA ASP A 220 -29.48 -2.33 -14.83
C ASP A 220 -28.03 -2.43 -15.31
N VAL A 221 -27.12 -2.64 -14.36
CA VAL A 221 -25.68 -2.82 -14.58
C VAL A 221 -25.13 -3.84 -13.59
N ASP A 222 -23.97 -4.40 -13.89
CA ASP A 222 -23.28 -5.30 -12.97
C ASP A 222 -22.71 -4.56 -11.75
N ILE A 223 -22.40 -5.33 -10.71
CA ILE A 223 -22.00 -4.80 -9.41
C ILE A 223 -20.69 -4.02 -9.47
N LYS A 224 -19.77 -4.38 -10.38
CA LYS A 224 -18.48 -3.70 -10.53
C LYS A 224 -18.68 -2.34 -11.18
N THR A 225 -19.50 -2.26 -12.24
CA THR A 225 -19.83 -0.99 -12.90
C THR A 225 -20.48 0.00 -11.93
N LEU A 226 -21.43 -0.49 -11.11
CA LEU A 226 -22.05 0.33 -10.08
C LEU A 226 -21.04 0.75 -9.01
N CYS A 227 -20.17 -0.17 -8.55
CA CYS A 227 -19.12 0.13 -7.58
C CYS A 227 -18.14 1.18 -8.08
N PHE A 228 -17.59 1.00 -9.28
CA PHE A 228 -16.61 1.91 -9.87
C PHE A 228 -17.15 3.35 -9.88
N THR A 229 -18.32 3.55 -10.50
CA THR A 229 -18.97 4.88 -10.59
C THR A 229 -19.33 5.47 -9.22
N THR A 230 -19.67 4.60 -8.26
CA THR A 230 -20.05 5.04 -6.91
C THR A 230 -18.85 5.38 -6.06
N VAL A 231 -17.68 4.76 -6.25
CA VAL A 231 -16.51 4.95 -5.38
C VAL A 231 -15.65 6.11 -5.86
N HIS A 232 -15.41 6.19 -7.17
CA HIS A 232 -14.50 7.12 -7.82
C HIS A 232 -14.96 8.59 -7.67
N PHE A 233 -14.08 9.43 -7.09
CA PHE A 233 -14.39 10.81 -6.70
C PHE A 233 -14.71 11.72 -7.89
N GLU A 234 -14.09 11.46 -9.04
CA GLU A 234 -14.27 12.19 -10.29
C GLU A 234 -15.71 12.12 -10.83
N PHE A 235 -16.50 11.13 -10.43
CA PHE A 235 -17.91 11.01 -10.86
C PHE A 235 -18.90 11.53 -9.82
N ARG A 236 -18.49 11.70 -8.56
CA ARG A 236 -19.39 12.00 -7.44
C ARG A 236 -20.17 13.30 -7.63
N HIS A 237 -19.54 14.33 -8.15
CA HIS A 237 -20.17 15.63 -8.39
C HIS A 237 -21.27 15.59 -9.46
N GLN A 238 -21.24 14.60 -10.34
CA GLN A 238 -22.23 14.46 -11.41
C GLN A 238 -23.57 13.91 -10.89
N TRP A 239 -23.54 13.13 -9.81
CA TRP A 239 -24.75 12.51 -9.25
C TRP A 239 -25.12 12.97 -7.84
N GLN A 240 -24.16 13.32 -6.97
CA GLN A 240 -24.48 13.76 -5.62
C GLN A 240 -24.98 15.21 -5.61
N VAL A 241 -26.24 15.38 -5.19
CA VAL A 241 -26.87 16.71 -5.11
C VAL A 241 -26.12 17.61 -4.13
N GLY A 242 -25.75 18.80 -4.59
CA GLY A 242 -25.08 19.83 -3.79
C GLY A 242 -23.56 19.66 -3.67
N LEU A 243 -22.98 18.60 -4.22
CA LEU A 243 -21.54 18.40 -4.30
C LEU A 243 -20.99 18.99 -5.59
N LYS A 244 -20.00 19.88 -5.48
CA LYS A 244 -19.31 20.50 -6.61
C LYS A 244 -18.08 19.71 -7.04
N GLU A 245 -17.27 19.27 -6.08
CA GLU A 245 -16.00 18.58 -6.34
C GLU A 245 -15.54 17.87 -5.06
N ILE A 246 -14.71 16.83 -5.21
CA ILE A 246 -13.98 16.20 -4.11
C ILE A 246 -12.49 16.32 -4.38
N ASN A 247 -11.76 16.94 -3.44
CA ASN A 247 -10.32 17.06 -3.51
C ASN A 247 -9.67 16.05 -2.58
N GLU A 248 -8.72 15.29 -3.10
CA GLU A 248 -7.84 14.47 -2.28
C GLU A 248 -6.91 15.37 -1.45
N VAL A 249 -6.76 15.03 -0.17
CA VAL A 249 -5.93 15.81 0.77
C VAL A 249 -4.58 15.15 0.98
N GLU A 250 -4.48 13.85 0.69
CA GLU A 250 -3.27 13.04 0.85
C GLU A 250 -2.64 12.76 -0.51
N HIS A 251 -1.31 12.54 -0.55
CA HIS A 251 -0.56 12.25 -1.78
C HIS A 251 -0.53 10.75 -2.12
N PHE A 252 -1.54 9.99 -1.66
CA PHE A 252 -1.54 8.52 -1.68
C PHE A 252 -2.82 7.98 -2.30
N LEU A 253 -2.76 6.73 -2.78
CA LEU A 253 -3.91 6.04 -3.34
C LEU A 253 -5.08 6.01 -2.35
N PRO A 254 -6.32 6.29 -2.79
CA PRO A 254 -7.49 6.27 -1.92
C PRO A 254 -7.64 4.92 -1.19
N GLY A 255 -7.74 4.99 0.14
CA GLY A 255 -7.84 3.81 0.99
C GLY A 255 -8.66 4.08 2.26
N VAL A 256 -9.00 3.03 3.00
CA VAL A 256 -9.60 3.16 4.32
C VAL A 256 -8.67 3.98 5.22
N GLY A 257 -9.21 5.03 5.83
CA GLY A 257 -8.50 6.02 6.61
C GLY A 257 -8.14 7.30 5.84
N SER A 258 -8.21 7.31 4.51
CA SER A 258 -7.82 8.49 3.71
C SER A 258 -8.81 9.64 3.88
N ARG A 259 -8.25 10.86 3.97
CA ARG A 259 -9.04 12.10 4.04
C ARG A 259 -9.26 12.70 2.66
N HIS A 260 -10.49 13.17 2.44
CA HIS A 260 -10.88 13.87 1.23
C HIS A 260 -11.82 15.03 1.59
N GLN A 261 -11.73 16.11 0.81
CA GLN A 261 -12.46 17.35 1.05
C GLN A 261 -13.60 17.47 0.04
N HIS A 262 -14.84 17.43 0.55
CA HIS A 262 -16.03 17.73 -0.24
C HIS A 262 -16.20 19.24 -0.33
N ILE A 263 -16.29 19.75 -1.55
CA ILE A 263 -16.62 21.15 -1.84
C ILE A 263 -18.08 21.17 -2.28
N LEU A 264 -18.93 21.85 -1.52
CA LEU A 264 -20.35 21.99 -1.83
C LEU A 264 -20.59 23.17 -2.79
N GLU A 265 -21.73 23.16 -3.49
CA GLU A 265 -22.12 24.24 -4.41
C GLU A 265 -22.23 25.62 -3.74
N ASN A 266 -22.55 25.65 -2.45
CA ASN A 266 -22.58 26.87 -1.64
C ASN A 266 -21.20 27.35 -1.18
N GLY A 267 -20.12 26.67 -1.59
CA GLY A 267 -18.73 26.98 -1.22
C GLY A 267 -18.28 26.42 0.13
N GLN A 268 -19.16 25.76 0.88
CA GLN A 268 -18.81 25.10 2.14
C GLN A 268 -17.88 23.91 1.87
N LYS A 269 -16.86 23.76 2.72
CA LYS A 269 -15.91 22.65 2.66
C LYS A 269 -16.15 21.70 3.82
N ILE A 270 -16.29 20.42 3.53
CA ILE A 270 -16.51 19.36 4.52
C ILE A 270 -15.39 18.34 4.39
N MET A 271 -14.69 18.10 5.50
CA MET A 271 -13.69 17.05 5.58
C MET A 271 -14.38 15.71 5.87
N MET A 272 -14.10 14.74 5.01
CA MET A 272 -14.60 13.37 5.11
C MET A 272 -13.41 12.41 5.20
N PHE A 273 -13.62 11.24 5.79
CA PHE A 273 -12.68 10.14 5.75
C PHE A 273 -13.37 8.84 5.38
N THR A 274 -12.71 8.04 4.54
CA THR A 274 -13.17 6.67 4.25
C THR A 274 -13.01 5.85 5.53
N SER A 275 -14.11 5.36 6.09
CA SER A 275 -14.12 4.67 7.38
C SER A 275 -14.02 3.16 7.24
N SER A 276 -14.48 2.60 6.11
CA SER A 276 -14.41 1.17 5.84
C SER A 276 -14.55 0.87 4.36
N PHE A 277 -14.04 -0.28 3.94
CA PHE A 277 -14.24 -0.81 2.60
C PHE A 277 -14.18 -2.36 2.66
N SER A 278 -15.09 -3.03 1.98
CA SER A 278 -15.19 -4.48 1.85
C SER A 278 -15.63 -4.82 0.45
N TYR A 279 -14.84 -5.59 -0.29
CA TYR A 279 -15.09 -5.90 -1.68
C TYR A 279 -15.33 -7.40 -1.89
N ASN A 280 -16.59 -7.78 -2.12
CA ASN A 280 -16.97 -9.10 -2.57
C ASN A 280 -17.96 -8.98 -3.75
N PRO A 281 -17.48 -8.92 -5.01
CA PRO A 281 -18.33 -8.76 -6.17
C PRO A 281 -19.26 -9.96 -6.43
N GLU A 282 -19.09 -11.09 -5.74
CA GLU A 282 -20.02 -12.21 -5.85
C GLU A 282 -21.28 -12.06 -4.99
N GLU A 283 -21.24 -11.21 -3.96
CA GLU A 283 -22.36 -11.04 -3.03
C GLU A 283 -22.67 -9.56 -2.82
N LYS A 284 -21.71 -8.82 -2.25
CA LYS A 284 -21.89 -7.45 -1.78
C LYS A 284 -20.56 -6.69 -1.65
N ILE A 285 -20.60 -5.40 -1.96
CA ILE A 285 -19.53 -4.44 -1.73
C ILE A 285 -20.04 -3.40 -0.73
N LEU A 286 -19.25 -3.11 0.29
CA LEU A 286 -19.60 -2.12 1.32
C LEU A 286 -18.49 -1.10 1.47
N PHE A 287 -18.86 0.16 1.59
CA PHE A 287 -17.91 1.18 2.04
C PHE A 287 -18.63 2.26 2.83
N SER A 288 -17.89 2.99 3.66
CA SER A 288 -18.48 4.08 4.43
C SER A 288 -17.56 5.29 4.49
N GLU A 289 -18.19 6.45 4.58
CA GLU A 289 -17.54 7.75 4.74
C GLU A 289 -18.11 8.42 5.99
N THR A 290 -17.25 9.05 6.77
CA THR A 290 -17.64 9.73 8.00
C THR A 290 -17.10 11.15 7.96
N ASP A 291 -17.91 12.11 8.41
CA ASP A 291 -17.40 13.47 8.56
C ASP A 291 -16.32 13.52 9.65
N GLU A 292 -15.34 14.41 9.49
CA GLU A 292 -14.21 14.54 10.43
C GLU A 292 -14.64 14.81 11.89
N LYS A 293 -15.80 15.45 12.08
CA LYS A 293 -16.37 15.72 13.41
C LYS A 293 -17.16 14.52 13.97
N ARG A 294 -17.17 13.38 13.26
CA ARG A 294 -17.91 12.14 13.53
C ARG A 294 -19.40 12.37 13.81
N LYS A 295 -20.00 13.41 13.23
CA LYS A 295 -21.40 13.78 13.44
C LYS A 295 -22.37 13.01 12.56
N SER A 296 -21.87 12.42 11.49
CA SER A 296 -22.62 11.64 10.52
C SER A 296 -21.70 10.67 9.79
N SER A 297 -22.25 9.50 9.46
CA SER A 297 -21.61 8.53 8.57
C SER A 297 -22.60 8.10 7.51
N THR A 298 -22.11 7.99 6.28
CA THR A 298 -22.85 7.45 5.13
C THR A 298 -22.28 6.09 4.81
N TYR A 299 -23.17 5.11 4.70
CA TYR A 299 -22.85 3.74 4.37
C TYR A 299 -23.42 3.43 2.99
N TYR A 300 -22.55 2.94 2.12
CA TYR A 300 -22.85 2.53 0.77
C TYR A 300 -22.82 1.01 0.74
N THR A 301 -23.97 0.40 0.45
CA THR A 301 -24.08 -1.05 0.25
C THR A 301 -24.48 -1.30 -1.18
N ILE A 302 -23.64 -2.05 -1.91
CA ILE A 302 -23.88 -2.46 -3.28
C ILE A 302 -24.05 -3.97 -3.29
N GLU A 303 -25.19 -4.47 -3.73
CA GLU A 303 -25.52 -5.90 -3.69
C GLU A 303 -26.07 -6.37 -5.04
N LYS A 304 -25.79 -7.64 -5.39
CA LYS A 304 -26.40 -8.28 -6.56
C LYS A 304 -27.87 -8.53 -6.28
N ALA A 305 -28.74 -8.01 -7.14
CA ALA A 305 -30.15 -8.35 -7.13
C ALA A 305 -30.38 -9.71 -7.83
N PRO A 306 -31.44 -10.47 -7.47
CA PRO A 306 -31.70 -11.80 -8.00
C PRO A 306 -31.88 -11.87 -9.53
N ASP A 307 -32.20 -10.75 -10.18
CA ASP A 307 -32.45 -10.64 -11.61
C ASP A 307 -31.22 -10.21 -12.42
N GLY A 308 -30.04 -10.17 -11.80
CA GLY A 308 -28.78 -9.77 -12.43
C GLY A 308 -28.51 -8.27 -12.40
N ARG A 309 -29.46 -7.47 -11.89
CA ARG A 309 -29.26 -6.04 -11.60
C ARG A 309 -28.41 -5.85 -10.36
N SER A 310 -28.01 -4.60 -10.10
CA SER A 310 -27.28 -4.24 -8.88
C SER A 310 -28.04 -3.17 -8.12
N ARG A 311 -28.12 -3.31 -6.80
CA ARG A 311 -28.75 -2.32 -5.91
C ARG A 311 -27.70 -1.50 -5.20
N LEU A 312 -27.84 -0.18 -5.19
CA LEU A 312 -27.12 0.71 -4.28
C LEU A 312 -28.06 1.17 -3.18
N THR A 313 -27.66 0.96 -1.93
CA THR A 313 -28.33 1.43 -0.72
C THR A 313 -27.44 2.44 0.00
N LEU A 314 -27.99 3.60 0.33
CA LEU A 314 -27.35 4.65 1.13
C LEU A 314 -28.01 4.71 2.51
N ASP A 315 -27.26 4.35 3.54
CA ASP A 315 -27.68 4.43 4.93
C ASP A 315 -26.98 5.59 5.64
N ILE A 316 -27.75 6.44 6.32
CA ILE A 316 -27.21 7.55 7.12
C ILE A 316 -27.29 7.20 8.60
N TYR A 317 -26.15 7.34 9.27
CA TYR A 317 -25.98 7.12 10.69
C TYR A 317 -25.59 8.42 11.39
N ILE A 318 -26.16 8.67 12.58
CA ILE A 318 -25.78 9.77 13.45
C ILE A 318 -25.51 9.25 14.88
N PRO A 319 -24.78 9.99 15.74
CA PRO A 319 -24.54 9.58 17.11
C PRO A 319 -25.82 9.27 17.89
N LYS A 320 -25.76 8.30 18.80
CA LYS A 320 -26.84 7.93 19.75
C LYS A 320 -27.09 9.04 20.77
N ASN A 321 -27.67 10.15 20.31
CA ASN A 321 -28.05 11.30 21.13
C ASN A 321 -29.52 11.67 20.86
N PRO A 322 -30.42 11.59 21.88
CA PRO A 322 -31.85 11.86 21.70
C PRO A 322 -32.17 13.27 21.15
N VAL A 323 -31.43 14.29 21.60
CA VAL A 323 -31.63 15.68 21.17
C VAL A 323 -31.25 15.83 19.70
N ARG A 324 -30.10 15.27 19.29
CA ARG A 324 -29.67 15.29 17.88
C ARG A 324 -30.64 14.55 16.97
N GLN A 325 -31.15 13.39 17.39
CA GLN A 325 -32.14 12.62 16.64
C GLN A 325 -33.46 13.38 16.47
N LEU A 326 -33.94 14.05 17.52
CA LEU A 326 -35.14 14.87 17.45
C LEU A 326 -34.95 16.04 16.45
N LEU A 327 -33.85 16.78 16.55
CA LEU A 327 -33.53 17.87 15.63
C LEU A 327 -33.42 17.39 14.18
N PHE A 328 -32.75 16.25 13.96
CA PHE A 328 -32.63 15.64 12.63
C PHE A 328 -34.01 15.32 12.03
N ASN A 329 -34.88 14.68 12.81
CA ASN A 329 -36.22 14.30 12.36
C ASN A 329 -37.11 15.51 12.05
N LEU A 330 -36.96 16.62 12.78
CA LEU A 330 -37.78 17.82 12.59
C LEU A 330 -37.31 18.69 11.41
N PHE A 331 -36.01 18.84 11.22
CA PHE A 331 -35.46 19.87 10.32
C PHE A 331 -34.66 19.35 9.13
N GLU A 332 -34.03 18.18 9.23
CA GLU A 332 -33.05 17.73 8.22
C GLU A 332 -33.55 16.55 7.38
N LYS A 333 -34.31 15.62 7.99
CA LYS A 333 -34.65 14.32 7.41
C LYS A 333 -35.30 14.40 6.03
N ASN A 334 -36.31 15.27 5.86
CA ASN A 334 -37.07 15.34 4.60
C ASN A 334 -36.23 15.87 3.45
N ALA A 335 -35.45 16.94 3.69
CA ALA A 335 -34.56 17.52 2.69
C ALA A 335 -33.45 16.53 2.32
N LEU A 336 -32.82 15.90 3.31
CA LEU A 336 -31.78 14.89 3.06
C LEU A 336 -32.33 13.68 2.30
N HIS A 337 -33.51 13.18 2.66
CA HIS A 337 -34.16 12.08 1.95
C HIS A 337 -34.46 12.42 0.49
N ALA A 338 -34.96 13.62 0.21
CA ALA A 338 -35.20 14.09 -1.15
C ALA A 338 -33.88 14.16 -1.95
N ASN A 339 -32.85 14.79 -1.38
CA ASN A 339 -31.54 14.94 -2.02
C ASN A 339 -30.88 13.58 -2.32
N LEU A 340 -30.94 12.63 -1.38
CA LEU A 340 -30.35 11.30 -1.60
C LEU A 340 -31.11 10.51 -2.68
N ARG A 341 -32.44 10.60 -2.72
CA ARG A 341 -33.23 9.97 -3.79
C ARG A 341 -32.91 10.59 -5.15
N GLU A 342 -32.89 11.92 -5.23
CA GLU A 342 -32.49 12.61 -6.46
C GLU A 342 -31.06 12.25 -6.87
N SER A 343 -30.14 12.09 -5.90
CA SER A 343 -28.77 11.67 -6.20
C SER A 343 -28.71 10.27 -6.82
N LEU A 344 -29.51 9.33 -6.28
CA LEU A 344 -29.64 7.99 -6.87
C LEU A 344 -30.26 8.04 -8.28
N GLU A 345 -31.21 8.95 -8.54
CA GLU A 345 -31.75 9.17 -9.88
C GLU A 345 -30.69 9.68 -10.86
N ARG A 346 -29.89 10.68 -10.46
CA ARG A 346 -28.82 11.26 -11.29
C ARG A 346 -27.68 10.28 -11.59
N LEU A 347 -27.48 9.26 -10.76
CA LEU A 347 -26.47 8.22 -10.97
C LEU A 347 -26.82 7.31 -12.16
N GLU A 348 -28.11 7.13 -12.48
CA GLU A 348 -28.57 6.19 -13.51
C GLU A 348 -27.99 6.43 -14.92
N PRO A 349 -28.02 7.65 -15.49
CA PRO A 349 -27.41 7.88 -16.80
C PRO A 349 -25.89 7.64 -16.80
N ILE A 350 -25.20 7.97 -15.71
CA ILE A 350 -23.74 7.83 -15.60
C ILE A 350 -23.33 6.36 -15.62
N VAL A 351 -24.00 5.51 -14.82
CA VAL A 351 -23.66 4.09 -14.78
C VAL A 351 -23.96 3.37 -16.10
N LYS A 352 -24.97 3.83 -16.86
CA LYS A 352 -25.31 3.26 -18.17
C LYS A 352 -24.29 3.60 -19.24
N GLU A 353 -23.66 4.77 -19.15
CA GLU A 353 -22.61 5.21 -20.08
C GLU A 353 -21.21 4.77 -19.62
N MET A 354 -21.08 4.23 -18.40
CA MET A 354 -19.80 3.83 -17.84
C MET A 354 -19.24 2.60 -18.56
N VAL A 355 -18.02 2.75 -19.07
CA VAL A 355 -17.20 1.64 -19.56
C VAL A 355 -16.13 1.39 -18.52
N LEU A 356 -16.18 0.24 -17.86
CA LEU A 356 -15.14 -0.16 -16.92
C LEU A 356 -13.78 -0.18 -17.65
N PRO A 357 -12.72 0.37 -17.05
CA PRO A 357 -11.37 0.10 -17.50
C PRO A 357 -11.16 -1.42 -17.58
N LEU A 358 -10.44 -1.89 -18.60
CA LEU A 358 -10.15 -3.32 -18.85
C LEU A 358 -9.55 -4.04 -17.62
N GLU A 359 -9.07 -3.29 -16.62
CA GLU A 359 -8.33 -3.77 -15.46
C GLU A 359 -9.14 -3.77 -14.13
N PHE A 360 -10.46 -3.48 -14.13
CA PHE A 360 -11.32 -3.40 -12.92
C PHE A 360 -12.25 -4.62 -12.68
#